data_AF-A0AAV5WRS0-F1
#
_entry.id   AF-A0AAV5WRS0-F1
#
_cell.length_a   1.000
_cell.length_b   1.000
_cell.length_c   1.000
_cell.angle_alpha   90.00
_cell.angle_beta   90.00
_cell.angle_gamma   90.00
#
_symmetry.space_group_name_H-M   'P 1'
#
loop_
_entity.id
_entity.type
_entity.pdbx_description
1 polymer ?
#
loop_
_entity_poly.entity_id
_entity_poly.type
_entity_poly.pdbx_seq_one_letter_code
_entity_poly.pdbx_strand_id
1 'polypeptide(L)'
;RMRLALILVVLLSLAVQPTNSFDFSSISSFWETVKDKITTFIRGNGNSTITDEQADLLEILNNTHTGSDDFHKKLLEIRELVKDQLKDAENSIDKKALEKMLKKFGKKIRDHIRKTGDNLAEVNEKLHVAGQYYQGDMILTDKQMAQMTDENVNKRQAFVDGTVGRKWGIVYYSYASGIQQHTRTVSDLAIKFWRDNTCIDFAPSTTQPRRINVFEGQGCYSYVGSIGRLQELSLGQGCDSVGTAAHEFGHALGFFHAQSRHDRDDAITLIPANVQNGWLDQFNKETTRTNNNFGFPYDYASVMQYAGTSASSNGRPTMMAKIPQYQDTMGSDIVSFIDVSMMNTLYGCKEKCAGSPTRCQNGGFPHPRDCTKCLCPSGFGGNFCDERPTGCGASLVASRDVKQLVFQVGNRDYNIKDQFVFCNWLITAPNASDRIQVTITRYERNACTSGCVYGGIELKWRRDPTQSGSRYCCPNDINEVVTSETNILPVIGFNRYGQESFTLNYRIIN
;
A
#
# COMPACT_ATOMS: atom_id res chain seq x y z
N ARG A 1 -22.31 -21.75 -35.04
CA ARG A 1 -21.23 -20.88 -35.61
C ARG A 1 -20.61 -19.96 -34.54
N MET A 2 -21.37 -19.24 -33.70
CA MET A 2 -20.84 -18.46 -32.55
C MET A 2 -20.00 -19.27 -31.55
N ARG A 3 -20.42 -20.50 -31.21
CA ARG A 3 -19.64 -21.39 -30.33
C ARG A 3 -18.25 -21.75 -30.90
N LEU A 4 -18.09 -21.80 -32.23
CA LEU A 4 -16.80 -22.04 -32.87
C LEU A 4 -15.88 -20.81 -32.79
N ALA A 5 -16.43 -19.60 -32.90
CA ALA A 5 -15.66 -18.36 -32.78
C ALA A 5 -15.19 -18.13 -31.34
N LEU A 6 -16.04 -18.44 -30.35
CA LEU A 6 -15.67 -18.37 -28.93
C LEU A 6 -14.56 -19.38 -28.59
N ILE A 7 -14.65 -20.61 -29.13
CA ILE A 7 -13.60 -21.62 -28.99
C ILE A 7 -12.32 -21.18 -29.71
N LEU A 8 -12.40 -20.51 -30.87
CA LEU A 8 -11.21 -19.99 -31.56
C LEU A 8 -10.52 -18.86 -30.79
N VAL A 9 -11.28 -17.96 -30.17
CA VAL A 9 -10.75 -16.86 -29.33
C VAL A 9 -10.10 -17.42 -28.06
N VAL A 10 -10.72 -18.43 -27.43
CA VAL A 10 -10.15 -19.14 -26.28
C VAL A 10 -8.92 -19.97 -26.67
N LEU A 11 -8.90 -20.59 -27.85
CA LEU A 11 -7.74 -21.33 -28.34
C LEU A 11 -6.59 -20.40 -28.77
N LEU A 12 -6.88 -19.22 -29.32
CA LEU A 12 -5.87 -18.21 -29.67
C LEU A 12 -5.30 -17.52 -28.42
N SER A 13 -6.09 -17.36 -27.36
CA SER A 13 -5.59 -16.85 -26.06
C SER A 13 -4.82 -17.92 -25.27
N LEU A 14 -5.12 -19.20 -25.47
CA LEU A 14 -4.38 -20.33 -24.86
C LEU A 14 -3.14 -20.77 -25.65
N ALA A 15 -3.02 -20.43 -26.94
CA ALA A 15 -1.89 -20.81 -27.79
C ALA A 15 -0.62 -19.97 -27.56
N VAL A 16 -0.68 -18.92 -26.73
CA VAL A 16 0.50 -18.15 -26.32
C VAL A 16 1.06 -18.77 -25.03
N GLN A 17 1.78 -19.88 -25.16
CA GLN A 17 2.73 -20.33 -24.14
C GLN A 17 4.16 -19.90 -24.51
N PRO A 18 5.01 -19.64 -23.50
CA PRO A 18 6.17 -18.77 -23.62
C PRO A 18 7.33 -19.52 -24.26
N THR A 19 7.59 -19.22 -25.53
CA THR A 19 8.92 -19.48 -26.11
C THR A 19 9.55 -18.13 -26.44
N ASN A 20 10.85 -18.06 -26.19
CA ASN A 20 11.66 -16.86 -26.10
C ASN A 20 11.39 -15.84 -27.23
N SER A 21 11.52 -14.55 -26.87
CA SER A 21 11.40 -13.36 -27.72
C SER A 21 10.06 -13.21 -28.46
N PHE A 22 9.03 -12.73 -27.75
CA PHE A 22 7.85 -12.16 -28.39
C PHE A 22 7.99 -10.64 -28.47
N ASP A 23 7.93 -10.11 -29.69
CA ASP A 23 7.84 -8.69 -30.01
C ASP A 23 6.42 -8.20 -29.68
N PHE A 24 6.29 -7.44 -28.60
CA PHE A 24 4.99 -6.95 -28.10
C PHE A 24 4.36 -5.87 -29.00
N SER A 25 5.09 -5.32 -29.99
CA SER A 25 4.51 -4.41 -30.97
C SER A 25 3.40 -5.09 -31.79
N SER A 26 3.48 -6.40 -32.00
CA SER A 26 2.50 -7.17 -32.78
C SER A 26 1.20 -7.45 -32.03
N ILE A 27 1.22 -7.44 -30.69
CA ILE A 27 0.05 -7.76 -29.85
C ILE A 27 -0.98 -6.62 -29.90
N SER A 28 -0.51 -5.36 -29.92
CA SER A 28 -1.39 -4.18 -30.10
C SER A 28 -2.10 -4.21 -31.45
N SER A 29 -1.35 -4.41 -32.54
CA SER A 29 -1.91 -4.56 -33.88
C SER A 29 -2.85 -5.77 -34.00
N PHE A 30 -2.56 -6.84 -33.27
CA PHE A 30 -3.38 -8.04 -33.23
C PHE A 30 -4.70 -7.77 -32.50
N TRP A 31 -4.66 -7.10 -31.34
CA TRP A 31 -5.86 -6.73 -30.60
C TRP A 31 -6.73 -5.73 -31.35
N GLU A 32 -6.15 -4.73 -32.01
CA GLU A 32 -6.91 -3.81 -32.86
C GLU A 32 -7.48 -4.52 -34.09
N THR A 33 -6.73 -5.45 -34.70
CA THR A 33 -7.25 -6.29 -35.79
C THR A 33 -8.37 -7.22 -35.31
N VAL A 34 -8.28 -7.75 -34.10
CA VAL A 34 -9.31 -8.61 -33.50
C VAL A 34 -10.55 -7.78 -33.14
N LYS A 35 -10.37 -6.59 -32.55
CA LYS A 35 -11.45 -5.65 -32.20
C LYS A 35 -12.17 -5.16 -33.44
N ASP A 36 -11.44 -4.76 -34.47
CA ASP A 36 -12.00 -4.32 -35.77
C ASP A 36 -12.75 -5.46 -36.47
N LYS A 37 -12.17 -6.67 -36.49
CA LYS A 37 -12.85 -7.85 -37.09
C LYS A 37 -14.09 -8.26 -36.31
N ILE A 38 -14.09 -8.22 -34.99
CA ILE A 38 -15.26 -8.54 -34.17
C ILE A 38 -16.33 -7.46 -34.33
N THR A 39 -15.96 -6.18 -34.30
CA THR A 39 -16.89 -5.06 -34.49
C THR A 39 -17.52 -5.08 -35.87
N THR A 40 -16.72 -5.35 -36.90
CA THR A 40 -17.17 -5.50 -38.29
C THR A 40 -18.02 -6.76 -38.47
N PHE A 41 -17.72 -7.86 -37.79
CA PHE A 41 -18.55 -9.06 -37.80
C PHE A 41 -19.92 -8.84 -37.14
N ILE A 42 -19.96 -8.11 -36.01
CA ILE A 42 -21.21 -7.78 -35.32
C ILE A 42 -22.06 -6.80 -36.15
N ARG A 43 -21.42 -5.80 -36.78
CA ARG A 43 -22.11 -4.76 -37.58
C ARG A 43 -22.39 -5.17 -39.04
N GLY A 44 -21.66 -6.16 -39.57
CA GLY A 44 -21.70 -6.58 -40.99
C GLY A 44 -22.79 -7.58 -41.33
N ASN A 45 -23.52 -8.12 -40.34
CA ASN A 45 -24.76 -8.85 -40.60
C ASN A 45 -25.87 -7.84 -40.89
N GLY A 46 -26.01 -7.48 -42.17
CA GLY A 46 -27.02 -6.56 -42.65
C GLY A 46 -28.42 -6.85 -42.11
N ASN A 47 -29.11 -5.79 -41.68
CA ASN A 47 -30.53 -5.71 -41.36
C ASN A 47 -31.09 -6.54 -40.19
N SER A 48 -30.28 -7.00 -39.24
CA SER A 48 -30.81 -7.50 -37.95
C SER A 48 -30.50 -6.51 -36.82
N THR A 49 -31.53 -6.16 -36.04
CA THR A 49 -31.40 -5.53 -34.72
C THR A 49 -30.37 -6.30 -33.88
N ILE A 50 -29.38 -5.58 -33.35
CA ILE A 50 -28.35 -6.09 -32.44
C ILE A 50 -29.07 -6.73 -31.24
N THR A 51 -28.74 -7.98 -30.90
CA THR A 51 -29.29 -8.65 -29.72
C THR A 51 -28.64 -8.11 -28.45
N ASP A 52 -29.32 -8.19 -27.30
CA ASP A 52 -28.76 -7.70 -26.01
C ASP A 52 -27.38 -8.31 -25.71
N GLU A 53 -27.18 -9.60 -25.99
CA GLU A 53 -25.86 -10.27 -25.87
C GLU A 53 -24.76 -9.67 -26.77
N GLN A 54 -25.11 -9.11 -27.93
CA GLN A 54 -24.17 -8.44 -28.84
C GLN A 54 -23.87 -7.01 -28.39
N ALA A 55 -24.84 -6.34 -27.75
CA ALA A 55 -24.64 -5.04 -27.11
C ALA A 55 -23.72 -5.17 -25.88
N ASP A 56 -23.93 -6.17 -25.04
CA ASP A 56 -23.08 -6.49 -23.88
C ASP A 56 -21.64 -6.81 -24.32
N LEU A 57 -21.46 -7.56 -25.41
CA LEU A 57 -20.13 -7.85 -25.98
C LEU A 57 -19.43 -6.60 -26.51
N LEU A 58 -20.16 -5.71 -27.17
CA LEU A 58 -19.64 -4.41 -27.63
C LEU A 58 -19.32 -3.49 -26.45
N GLU A 59 -20.12 -3.53 -25.39
CA GLU A 59 -19.88 -2.80 -24.15
C GLU A 59 -18.64 -3.33 -23.43
N ILE A 60 -18.45 -4.66 -23.31
CA ILE A 60 -17.23 -5.28 -22.76
C ILE A 60 -15.99 -4.90 -23.60
N LEU A 61 -16.09 -4.89 -24.93
CA LEU A 61 -15.00 -4.50 -25.85
C LEU A 61 -14.68 -2.99 -25.83
N ASN A 62 -15.63 -2.16 -25.40
CA ASN A 62 -15.48 -0.71 -25.24
C ASN A 62 -15.08 -0.31 -23.81
N ASN A 63 -15.45 -1.12 -22.81
CA ASN A 63 -15.15 -0.95 -21.39
C ASN A 63 -13.85 -1.66 -20.97
N THR A 64 -13.24 -2.49 -21.83
CA THR A 64 -11.82 -2.79 -21.73
C THR A 64 -11.08 -1.47 -21.91
N HIS A 65 -10.67 -0.90 -20.78
CA HIS A 65 -10.10 0.43 -20.62
C HIS A 65 -9.20 0.80 -21.81
N THR A 66 -9.72 1.64 -22.70
CA THR A 66 -8.93 2.47 -23.63
C THR A 66 -8.31 3.62 -22.83
N GLY A 67 -7.56 3.27 -21.78
CA GLY A 67 -6.40 4.07 -21.40
C GLY A 67 -5.45 4.00 -22.59
N SER A 68 -5.71 4.89 -23.56
CA SER A 68 -5.00 5.23 -24.80
C SER A 68 -3.83 4.32 -25.16
N ASP A 69 -3.74 3.84 -26.40
CA ASP A 69 -2.51 3.24 -26.93
C ASP A 69 -1.24 4.04 -26.55
N ASP A 70 -1.37 5.36 -26.37
CA ASP A 70 -0.35 6.26 -25.85
C ASP A 70 0.07 5.99 -24.39
N PHE A 71 -0.86 5.64 -23.48
CA PHE A 71 -0.53 5.25 -22.10
C PHE A 71 0.26 3.93 -22.09
N HIS A 72 -0.22 2.92 -22.79
CA HIS A 72 0.47 1.63 -22.88
C HIS A 72 1.84 1.77 -23.53
N LYS A 73 1.95 2.57 -24.60
CA LYS A 73 3.22 2.88 -25.25
C LYS A 73 4.19 3.63 -24.32
N LYS A 74 3.74 4.67 -23.61
CA LYS A 74 4.58 5.38 -22.62
C LYS A 74 5.00 4.48 -21.47
N LEU A 75 4.13 3.57 -21.02
CA LEU A 75 4.47 2.59 -19.99
C LEU A 75 5.57 1.64 -20.49
N LEU A 76 5.55 1.24 -21.77
CA LEU A 76 6.63 0.49 -22.39
C LEU A 76 7.93 1.30 -22.50
N GLU A 77 7.86 2.58 -22.85
CA GLU A 77 9.04 3.47 -22.88
C GLU A 77 9.68 3.58 -21.48
N ILE A 78 8.87 3.76 -20.44
CA ILE A 78 9.32 3.73 -19.04
C ILE A 78 9.98 2.38 -18.72
N ARG A 79 9.38 1.26 -19.15
CA ARG A 79 9.96 -0.09 -18.94
C ARG A 79 11.35 -0.23 -19.54
N GLU A 80 11.59 0.31 -20.73
CA GLU A 80 12.92 0.23 -21.34
C GLU A 80 13.95 1.10 -20.61
N LEU A 81 13.61 2.34 -20.19
CA LEU A 81 14.52 3.22 -19.44
C LEU A 81 15.03 2.59 -18.14
N VAL A 82 14.14 1.85 -17.48
CA VAL A 82 14.38 1.30 -16.15
C VAL A 82 15.27 0.07 -16.18
N LYS A 83 15.23 -0.70 -17.27
CA LYS A 83 16.07 -1.89 -17.43
C LYS A 83 17.56 -1.56 -17.29
N ASP A 84 17.99 -0.39 -17.76
CA ASP A 84 19.39 0.00 -17.70
C ASP A 84 19.78 0.56 -16.33
N GLN A 85 18.95 1.39 -15.70
CA GLN A 85 19.18 1.87 -14.33
C GLN A 85 19.27 0.72 -13.30
N LEU A 86 18.57 -0.39 -13.54
CA LEU A 86 18.52 -1.51 -12.61
C LEU A 86 19.62 -2.56 -12.81
N LYS A 87 20.26 -2.62 -13.99
CA LYS A 87 21.51 -3.39 -14.16
C LYS A 87 22.62 -2.83 -13.26
N ASP A 88 22.69 -1.51 -13.13
CA ASP A 88 23.65 -0.85 -12.24
C ASP A 88 23.34 -1.13 -10.77
N ALA A 89 22.06 -1.16 -10.40
CA ALA A 89 21.63 -1.55 -9.05
C ALA A 89 22.08 -2.99 -8.72
N GLU A 90 21.89 -3.96 -9.63
CA GLU A 90 22.30 -5.35 -9.42
C GLU A 90 23.82 -5.49 -9.21
N ASN A 91 24.62 -4.68 -9.90
CA ASN A 91 26.08 -4.66 -9.76
C ASN A 91 26.56 -4.07 -8.42
N SER A 92 25.75 -3.22 -7.78
CA SER A 92 26.07 -2.55 -6.51
C SER A 92 25.75 -3.35 -5.25
N ILE A 93 25.05 -4.49 -5.39
CA ILE A 93 24.60 -5.31 -4.26
C ILE A 93 25.78 -6.06 -3.62
N ASP A 94 25.96 -5.91 -2.31
CA ASP A 94 26.81 -6.81 -1.52
C ASP A 94 26.15 -8.19 -1.44
N LYS A 95 26.59 -9.09 -2.33
CA LYS A 95 26.08 -10.46 -2.44
C LYS A 95 26.21 -11.25 -1.15
N LYS A 96 27.27 -11.04 -0.34
CA LYS A 96 27.45 -11.77 0.93
C LYS A 96 26.48 -11.29 2.00
N ALA A 97 26.28 -9.98 2.11
CA ALA A 97 25.29 -9.41 3.03
C ALA A 97 23.88 -9.85 2.63
N LEU A 98 23.56 -9.81 1.33
CA LEU A 98 22.28 -10.26 0.80
C LEU A 98 22.03 -11.75 1.09
N GLU A 99 23.01 -12.63 0.84
CA GLU A 99 22.88 -14.06 1.15
C GLU A 99 22.63 -14.30 2.64
N LYS A 100 23.30 -13.55 3.53
CA LYS A 100 23.09 -13.63 4.98
C LYS A 100 21.66 -13.22 5.35
N MET A 101 21.15 -12.14 4.77
CA MET A 101 19.77 -11.70 4.96
C MET A 101 18.78 -12.75 4.42
N LEU A 102 18.96 -13.22 3.19
CA LEU A 102 18.11 -14.24 2.58
C LEU A 102 18.11 -15.57 3.35
N LYS A 103 19.23 -15.94 3.99
CA LYS A 103 19.29 -17.09 4.91
C LYS A 103 18.46 -16.86 6.17
N LYS A 104 18.49 -15.64 6.75
CA LYS A 104 17.65 -15.28 7.91
C LYS A 104 16.15 -15.32 7.56
N PHE A 105 15.79 -14.87 6.35
CA PHE A 105 14.40 -14.84 5.85
C PHE A 105 14.02 -16.07 5.02
N GLY A 106 14.85 -17.11 5.01
CA GLY A 106 14.67 -18.29 4.17
C GLY A 106 13.24 -18.84 4.29
N LYS A 107 12.65 -19.25 3.16
CA LYS A 107 11.27 -19.76 2.99
C LYS A 107 10.40 -19.68 4.25
N LYS A 108 10.05 -18.46 4.70
CA LYS A 108 8.97 -18.30 5.69
C LYS A 108 7.72 -18.90 5.05
N ILE A 109 7.11 -19.89 5.70
CA ILE A 109 5.82 -20.41 5.25
C ILE A 109 4.83 -19.28 5.46
N ARG A 110 4.45 -18.62 4.37
CA ARG A 110 3.40 -17.61 4.37
C ARG A 110 2.07 -18.34 4.26
N ASP A 111 1.15 -17.96 5.12
CA ASP A 111 -0.24 -18.33 4.99
C ASP A 111 -0.85 -17.56 3.82
N HIS A 112 -1.83 -18.18 3.17
CA HIS A 112 -2.67 -17.55 2.16
C HIS A 112 -4.12 -17.74 2.61
N ILE A 113 -4.63 -16.78 3.36
CA ILE A 113 -5.96 -16.88 3.99
C ILE A 113 -7.06 -16.62 2.97
N ARG A 114 -6.89 -15.60 2.12
CA ARG A 114 -7.78 -15.27 1.02
C ARG A 114 -7.30 -15.92 -0.28
N LYS A 115 -8.20 -16.63 -0.96
CA LYS A 115 -7.93 -17.20 -2.29
C LYS A 115 -7.54 -16.12 -3.31
N THR A 116 -8.18 -14.96 -3.23
CA THR A 116 -7.96 -13.79 -4.10
C THR A 116 -6.61 -13.11 -3.89
N GLY A 117 -5.92 -13.36 -2.76
CA GLY A 117 -4.73 -12.59 -2.35
C GLY A 117 -4.95 -11.96 -0.98
N ASP A 118 -3.90 -11.95 -0.16
CA ASP A 118 -3.98 -11.42 1.22
C ASP A 118 -3.69 -9.92 1.28
N ASN A 119 -3.00 -9.38 0.28
CA ASN A 119 -2.75 -7.94 0.10
C ASN A 119 -3.08 -7.50 -1.34
N LEU A 120 -3.15 -6.19 -1.53
CA LEU A 120 -3.51 -5.53 -2.79
C LEU A 120 -2.65 -6.00 -3.98
N ALA A 121 -1.32 -6.00 -3.82
CA ALA A 121 -0.40 -6.42 -4.87
C ALA A 121 -0.68 -7.87 -5.32
N GLU A 122 -0.89 -8.79 -4.37
CA GLU A 122 -1.26 -10.18 -4.67
C GLU A 122 -2.60 -10.29 -5.43
N VAL A 123 -3.58 -9.45 -5.09
CA VAL A 123 -4.89 -9.43 -5.78
C VAL A 123 -4.70 -9.04 -7.24
N ASN A 124 -4.00 -7.94 -7.52
CA ASN A 124 -3.80 -7.47 -8.89
C ASN A 124 -2.88 -8.40 -9.71
N GLU A 125 -1.90 -9.04 -9.06
CA GLU A 125 -1.04 -10.05 -9.67
C GLU A 125 -1.82 -11.31 -10.08
N LYS A 126 -2.65 -11.86 -9.18
CA LYS A 126 -3.47 -13.04 -9.43
C LYS A 126 -4.55 -12.80 -10.49
N LEU A 127 -5.05 -11.57 -10.59
CA LEU A 127 -5.99 -11.16 -11.64
C LEU A 127 -5.29 -10.81 -12.96
N HIS A 128 -3.96 -10.82 -13.00
CA HIS A 128 -3.15 -10.45 -14.18
C HIS A 128 -3.40 -9.02 -14.69
N VAL A 129 -3.78 -8.10 -13.79
CA VAL A 129 -4.03 -6.70 -14.09
C VAL A 129 -2.94 -5.76 -13.61
N ALA A 130 -2.06 -6.18 -12.71
CA ALA A 130 -0.98 -5.32 -12.19
C ALA A 130 -0.07 -4.75 -13.29
N GLY A 131 0.19 -5.50 -14.37
CA GLY A 131 0.97 -5.02 -15.51
C GLY A 131 0.27 -3.98 -16.40
N GLN A 132 -1.03 -3.71 -16.16
CA GLN A 132 -1.83 -2.71 -16.88
C GLN A 132 -1.78 -1.33 -16.20
N TYR A 133 -1.32 -1.26 -14.95
CA TYR A 133 -1.24 -0.03 -14.17
C TYR A 133 0.21 0.31 -13.87
N TYR A 134 0.51 1.61 -13.72
CA TYR A 134 1.83 2.04 -13.28
C TYR A 134 2.02 1.61 -11.84
N GLN A 135 3.11 0.89 -11.54
CA GLN A 135 3.32 0.29 -10.22
C GLN A 135 2.04 -0.40 -9.71
N GLY A 136 1.38 -1.20 -10.54
CA GLY A 136 0.46 -2.24 -10.09
C GLY A 136 -0.98 -1.79 -9.85
N ASP A 137 -1.20 -0.53 -9.49
CA ASP A 137 -2.51 0.01 -9.07
C ASP A 137 -2.69 1.52 -9.35
N MET A 138 -1.71 2.20 -9.96
CA MET A 138 -1.86 3.63 -10.27
C MET A 138 -2.15 3.88 -11.75
N ILE A 139 -3.22 4.65 -11.98
CA ILE A 139 -3.49 5.26 -13.29
C ILE A 139 -2.88 6.66 -13.32
N LEU A 140 -1.92 6.86 -14.23
CA LEU A 140 -1.26 8.15 -14.40
C LEU A 140 -1.84 8.92 -15.59
N THR A 141 -1.95 10.23 -15.43
CA THR A 141 -2.23 11.13 -16.55
C THR A 141 -1.03 11.24 -17.49
N ASP A 142 -1.26 11.65 -18.73
CA ASP A 142 -0.17 11.88 -19.71
C ASP A 142 0.91 12.84 -19.19
N LYS A 143 0.49 13.85 -18.42
CA LYS A 143 1.41 14.81 -17.81
C LYS A 143 2.28 14.15 -16.73
N GLN A 144 1.71 13.25 -15.92
CA GLN A 144 2.47 12.51 -14.90
C GLN A 144 3.44 11.54 -15.57
N MET A 145 2.99 10.78 -16.59
CA MET A 145 3.86 9.87 -17.35
C MET A 145 5.05 10.61 -18.00
N ALA A 146 4.80 11.77 -18.62
CA ALA A 146 5.87 12.58 -19.23
C ALA A 146 6.87 13.14 -18.20
N GLN A 147 6.46 13.35 -16.95
CA GLN A 147 7.35 13.80 -15.88
C GLN A 147 8.26 12.69 -15.37
N MET A 148 7.90 11.42 -15.58
CA MET A 148 8.69 10.26 -15.16
C MET A 148 9.80 9.88 -16.14
N THR A 149 9.69 10.28 -17.41
CA THR A 149 10.64 9.89 -18.48
C THR A 149 11.71 10.94 -18.79
N ASP A 150 11.64 12.14 -18.20
CA ASP A 150 12.53 13.25 -18.56
C ASP A 150 13.71 13.41 -17.59
N GLU A 151 14.87 12.84 -17.95
CA GLU A 151 16.12 12.94 -17.18
C GLU A 151 16.90 14.26 -17.38
N ASN A 152 16.52 15.12 -18.35
CA ASN A 152 17.40 16.18 -18.89
C ASN A 152 16.94 17.64 -18.68
N VAL A 153 16.02 17.94 -17.75
CA VAL A 153 15.55 19.34 -17.56
C VAL A 153 16.35 20.12 -16.52
N ASN A 154 17.55 20.55 -16.91
CA ASN A 154 18.15 21.78 -16.37
C ASN A 154 17.48 23.01 -17.02
N LYS A 155 16.23 23.34 -16.66
CA LYS A 155 15.59 24.61 -17.09
C LYS A 155 14.66 25.18 -16.01
N ARG A 156 15.20 26.18 -15.30
CA ARG A 156 14.59 27.33 -14.61
C ARG A 156 13.46 27.05 -13.60
N GLN A 157 13.68 27.58 -12.39
CA GLN A 157 12.70 27.75 -11.32
C GLN A 157 11.39 28.38 -11.85
N ALA A 158 10.38 27.56 -12.08
CA ALA A 158 8.97 27.95 -12.08
C ALA A 158 8.11 26.69 -12.24
N PHE A 159 7.62 26.13 -11.14
CA PHE A 159 6.20 25.86 -10.91
C PHE A 159 6.03 25.19 -9.55
N VAL A 160 5.97 26.05 -8.54
CA VAL A 160 5.43 25.75 -7.22
C VAL A 160 3.91 25.85 -7.37
N ASP A 161 3.27 24.84 -7.96
CA ASP A 161 1.86 24.49 -7.75
C ASP A 161 1.55 23.14 -8.46
N GLY A 162 1.23 22.08 -7.71
CA GLY A 162 0.68 20.84 -8.29
C GLY A 162 1.68 19.81 -8.86
N THR A 163 2.66 19.38 -8.06
CA THR A 163 3.72 18.45 -8.48
C THR A 163 3.29 16.99 -8.65
N VAL A 164 2.13 16.54 -8.16
CA VAL A 164 1.54 15.23 -8.53
C VAL A 164 0.03 15.29 -8.32
N GLY A 165 -0.73 15.40 -9.41
CA GLY A 165 -2.18 15.56 -9.34
C GLY A 165 -2.60 16.89 -8.70
N ARG A 166 -3.79 17.38 -9.02
CA ARG A 166 -4.32 18.57 -8.35
C ARG A 166 -4.83 18.17 -6.97
N LYS A 167 -4.48 18.92 -5.92
CA LYS A 167 -5.10 18.74 -4.60
C LYS A 167 -6.61 18.95 -4.72
N TRP A 168 -7.36 18.21 -3.91
CA TRP A 168 -8.80 18.40 -3.79
C TRP A 168 -9.12 19.60 -2.88
N GLY A 169 -10.20 20.32 -3.18
CA GLY A 169 -10.80 21.25 -2.23
C GLY A 169 -11.71 20.47 -1.28
N ILE A 170 -12.88 20.07 -1.80
CA ILE A 170 -13.71 19.00 -1.24
C ILE A 170 -13.57 17.78 -2.15
N VAL A 171 -13.42 16.60 -1.56
CA VAL A 171 -13.44 15.33 -2.29
C VAL A 171 -14.90 14.90 -2.44
N TYR A 172 -15.49 15.21 -3.59
CA TYR A 172 -16.80 14.65 -3.91
C TYR A 172 -16.65 13.19 -4.32
N TYR A 173 -17.58 12.34 -3.89
CA TYR A 173 -17.57 10.92 -4.26
C TYR A 173 -18.96 10.38 -4.59
N SER A 174 -19.02 9.37 -5.45
CA SER A 174 -20.22 8.59 -5.76
C SER A 174 -19.89 7.10 -5.81
N TYR A 175 -20.94 6.30 -5.83
CA TYR A 175 -20.87 4.85 -5.95
C TYR A 175 -21.53 4.43 -7.26
N ALA A 176 -20.86 3.56 -8.02
CA ALA A 176 -21.44 2.98 -9.23
C ALA A 176 -22.73 2.20 -8.91
N SER A 177 -23.59 2.07 -9.92
CA SER A 177 -24.78 1.22 -9.80
C SER A 177 -24.36 -0.22 -9.54
N GLY A 178 -25.03 -0.91 -8.62
CA GLY A 178 -24.77 -2.33 -8.33
C GLY A 178 -23.57 -2.64 -7.43
N ILE A 179 -22.78 -1.66 -6.97
CA ILE A 179 -21.67 -1.91 -6.03
C ILE A 179 -22.17 -2.59 -4.75
N GLN A 180 -21.44 -3.61 -4.30
CA GLN A 180 -21.84 -4.42 -3.15
C GLN A 180 -21.82 -3.60 -1.86
N GLN A 181 -22.72 -3.95 -0.94
CA GLN A 181 -22.86 -3.24 0.32
C GLN A 181 -21.57 -3.28 1.16
N HIS A 182 -20.83 -4.39 1.12
CA HIS A 182 -19.57 -4.50 1.85
C HIS A 182 -18.50 -3.55 1.30
N THR A 183 -18.34 -3.47 -0.03
CA THR A 183 -17.43 -2.53 -0.71
C THR A 183 -17.77 -1.07 -0.37
N ARG A 184 -19.08 -0.72 -0.32
CA ARG A 184 -19.53 0.59 0.18
C ARG A 184 -19.09 0.84 1.63
N THR A 185 -19.33 -0.14 2.51
CA THR A 185 -18.97 -0.03 3.94
C THR A 185 -17.47 0.23 4.13
N VAL A 186 -16.59 -0.54 3.47
CA VAL A 186 -15.14 -0.34 3.62
C VAL A 186 -14.66 0.97 3.00
N SER A 187 -15.29 1.41 1.91
CA SER A 187 -15.05 2.74 1.31
C SER A 187 -15.43 3.86 2.28
N ASP A 188 -16.62 3.80 2.88
CA ASP A 188 -17.07 4.80 3.84
C ASP A 188 -16.18 4.83 5.10
N LEU A 189 -15.67 3.67 5.55
CA LEU A 189 -14.71 3.59 6.65
C LEU A 189 -13.35 4.22 6.30
N ALA A 190 -12.84 4.00 5.10
CA ALA A 190 -11.61 4.62 4.61
C ALA A 190 -11.75 6.14 4.45
N ILE A 191 -12.86 6.60 3.85
CA ILE A 191 -13.23 8.02 3.75
C ILE A 191 -13.29 8.64 5.14
N LYS A 192 -13.97 7.97 6.09
CA LYS A 192 -14.07 8.42 7.47
C LYS A 192 -12.69 8.51 8.13
N PHE A 193 -11.81 7.53 7.93
CA PHE A 193 -10.45 7.55 8.45
C PHE A 193 -9.68 8.80 7.97
N TRP A 194 -9.64 9.04 6.67
CA TRP A 194 -8.94 10.21 6.11
C TRP A 194 -9.58 11.52 6.58
N ARG A 195 -10.92 11.59 6.61
CA ARG A 195 -11.63 12.78 7.10
C ARG A 195 -11.31 13.07 8.55
N ASP A 196 -11.37 12.07 9.43
CA ASP A 196 -11.20 12.26 10.88
C ASP A 196 -9.75 12.63 11.22
N ASN A 197 -8.76 12.08 10.50
CA ASN A 197 -7.35 12.29 10.78
C ASN A 197 -6.70 13.42 9.98
N THR A 198 -7.45 14.14 9.15
CA THR A 198 -6.95 15.26 8.34
C THR A 198 -7.94 16.42 8.33
N CYS A 199 -7.61 17.48 7.60
CA CYS A 199 -8.53 18.58 7.33
C CYS A 199 -9.34 18.43 6.04
N ILE A 200 -9.23 17.29 5.35
CA ILE A 200 -9.83 17.03 4.03
C ILE A 200 -11.29 16.65 4.21
N ASP A 201 -12.18 17.37 3.54
CA ASP A 201 -13.61 17.09 3.56
C ASP A 201 -14.03 16.19 2.41
N PHE A 202 -14.92 15.23 2.72
CA PHE A 202 -15.53 14.32 1.77
C PHE A 202 -17.05 14.53 1.77
N ALA A 203 -17.65 14.53 0.59
CA ALA A 203 -19.09 14.72 0.42
C ALA A 203 -19.66 13.83 -0.70
N PRO A 204 -20.73 13.07 -0.45
CA PRO A 204 -21.36 12.29 -1.51
C PRO A 204 -22.03 13.21 -2.54
N SER A 205 -21.81 12.97 -3.83
CA SER A 205 -22.47 13.68 -4.92
C SER A 205 -22.40 12.88 -6.22
N THR A 206 -23.54 12.65 -6.86
CA THR A 206 -23.63 12.03 -8.20
C THR A 206 -23.57 13.05 -9.34
N THR A 207 -23.66 14.34 -9.03
CA THR A 207 -23.77 15.43 -10.02
C THR A 207 -22.51 16.27 -10.14
N GLN A 208 -21.65 16.30 -9.12
CA GLN A 208 -20.41 17.08 -9.18
C GLN A 208 -19.47 16.56 -10.27
N PRO A 209 -19.08 17.38 -11.27
CA PRO A 209 -18.26 16.91 -12.40
C PRO A 209 -16.88 16.42 -12.00
N ARG A 210 -16.30 16.99 -10.93
CA ARG A 210 -15.01 16.61 -10.37
C ARG A 210 -15.26 15.81 -9.10
N ARG A 211 -15.28 14.49 -9.23
CA ARG A 211 -15.56 13.54 -8.14
C ARG A 211 -14.86 12.20 -8.36
N ILE A 212 -14.73 11.41 -7.31
CA ILE A 212 -14.33 10.01 -7.38
C ILE A 212 -15.60 9.17 -7.56
N ASN A 213 -15.62 8.26 -8.53
CA ASN A 213 -16.65 7.24 -8.63
C ASN A 213 -16.05 5.90 -8.18
N VAL A 214 -16.57 5.34 -7.10
CA VAL A 214 -16.11 4.05 -6.58
C VAL A 214 -16.93 2.94 -7.23
N PHE A 215 -16.24 1.93 -7.78
CA PHE A 215 -16.86 0.81 -8.48
C PHE A 215 -16.08 -0.50 -8.28
N GLU A 216 -16.63 -1.61 -8.72
CA GLU A 216 -16.01 -2.94 -8.63
C GLU A 216 -15.46 -3.36 -10.00
N GLY A 217 -14.24 -2.92 -10.32
CA GLY A 217 -13.51 -3.34 -11.50
C GLY A 217 -12.71 -4.63 -11.29
N GLN A 218 -11.81 -4.92 -12.23
CA GLN A 218 -10.82 -6.00 -12.07
C GLN A 218 -9.60 -5.46 -11.33
N GLY A 219 -9.46 -5.84 -10.05
CA GLY A 219 -8.38 -5.41 -9.18
C GLY A 219 -8.68 -4.13 -8.41
N CYS A 220 -7.65 -3.64 -7.72
CA CYS A 220 -7.67 -2.43 -6.91
C CYS A 220 -6.80 -1.39 -7.61
N TYR A 221 -7.34 -0.21 -7.90
CA TYR A 221 -6.55 0.86 -8.52
C TYR A 221 -7.24 2.22 -8.43
N SER A 222 -6.43 3.26 -8.57
CA SER A 222 -6.86 4.64 -8.48
C SER A 222 -5.96 5.57 -9.29
N TYR A 223 -6.45 6.77 -9.57
CA TYR A 223 -5.62 7.85 -10.10
C TYR A 223 -4.82 8.51 -8.99
N VAL A 224 -3.65 9.05 -9.32
CA VAL A 224 -2.84 9.80 -8.33
C VAL A 224 -3.23 11.27 -8.31
N GLY A 225 -3.88 11.69 -7.22
CA GLY A 225 -4.43 13.02 -7.02
C GLY A 225 -5.70 13.27 -7.84
N SER A 226 -6.15 14.53 -7.87
CA SER A 226 -7.31 14.89 -8.69
C SER A 226 -6.91 15.17 -10.13
N ILE A 227 -7.61 14.52 -11.06
CA ILE A 227 -7.46 14.77 -12.50
C ILE A 227 -8.37 15.90 -13.02
N GLY A 228 -9.15 16.53 -12.13
CA GLY A 228 -10.00 17.68 -12.47
C GLY A 228 -11.35 17.34 -13.12
N ARG A 229 -11.68 16.06 -13.26
CA ARG A 229 -12.95 15.52 -13.78
C ARG A 229 -13.38 14.32 -12.95
N LEU A 230 -14.43 13.61 -13.38
CA LEU A 230 -14.80 12.33 -12.82
C LEU A 230 -13.65 11.35 -13.04
N GLN A 231 -13.25 10.66 -11.97
CA GLN A 231 -12.22 9.63 -11.97
C GLN A 231 -12.73 8.39 -11.25
N GLU A 232 -12.46 7.23 -11.85
CA GLU A 232 -12.84 5.95 -11.27
C GLU A 232 -11.81 5.52 -10.22
N LEU A 233 -12.29 4.82 -9.19
CA LEU A 233 -11.51 4.13 -8.17
C LEU A 233 -12.09 2.72 -8.04
N SER A 234 -11.29 1.71 -8.40
CA SER A 234 -11.72 0.31 -8.38
C SER A 234 -11.42 -0.31 -7.03
N LEU A 235 -12.46 -0.90 -6.42
CA LEU A 235 -12.34 -1.84 -5.30
C LEU A 235 -13.00 -3.14 -5.72
N GLY A 236 -12.33 -3.88 -6.61
CA GLY A 236 -12.80 -5.16 -7.12
C GLY A 236 -12.81 -6.29 -6.10
N GLN A 237 -13.07 -7.50 -6.57
CA GLN A 237 -13.05 -8.70 -5.73
C GLN A 237 -11.68 -8.89 -5.05
N GLY A 238 -11.67 -8.94 -3.72
CA GLY A 238 -10.44 -9.07 -2.92
C GLY A 238 -9.88 -7.73 -2.41
N CYS A 239 -10.38 -6.60 -2.91
CA CYS A 239 -9.99 -5.24 -2.51
C CYS A 239 -10.84 -4.68 -1.34
N ASP A 240 -11.72 -5.49 -0.78
CA ASP A 240 -12.73 -5.14 0.20
C ASP A 240 -12.19 -5.08 1.64
N SER A 241 -10.98 -4.56 1.83
CA SER A 241 -10.46 -4.21 3.16
C SER A 241 -10.43 -2.70 3.37
N VAL A 242 -10.55 -2.25 4.62
CA VAL A 242 -10.45 -0.82 4.95
C VAL A 242 -9.07 -0.26 4.63
N GLY A 243 -8.00 -1.04 4.81
CA GLY A 243 -6.65 -0.60 4.47
C GLY A 243 -6.41 -0.48 2.97
N THR A 244 -6.88 -1.43 2.16
CA THR A 244 -6.88 -1.33 0.69
C THR A 244 -7.71 -0.14 0.22
N ALA A 245 -8.92 0.06 0.76
CA ALA A 245 -9.69 1.26 0.42
C ALA A 245 -8.96 2.55 0.83
N ALA A 246 -8.33 2.58 2.01
CA ALA A 246 -7.56 3.74 2.46
C ALA A 246 -6.32 4.00 1.59
N HIS A 247 -5.68 2.94 1.08
CA HIS A 247 -4.59 2.99 0.12
C HIS A 247 -5.06 3.66 -1.19
N GLU A 248 -6.12 3.16 -1.80
CA GLU A 248 -6.64 3.70 -3.07
C GLU A 248 -7.17 5.13 -2.95
N PHE A 249 -7.79 5.47 -1.81
CA PHE A 249 -8.13 6.85 -1.50
C PHE A 249 -6.88 7.71 -1.28
N GLY A 250 -5.83 7.18 -0.67
CA GLY A 250 -4.56 7.89 -0.52
C GLY A 250 -3.89 8.18 -1.87
N HIS A 251 -3.94 7.27 -2.84
CA HIS A 251 -3.60 7.57 -4.24
C HIS A 251 -4.46 8.70 -4.78
N ALA A 252 -5.78 8.62 -4.65
CA ALA A 252 -6.70 9.67 -5.14
C ALA A 252 -6.44 11.05 -4.48
N LEU A 253 -5.87 11.07 -3.28
CA LEU A 253 -5.46 12.28 -2.57
C LEU A 253 -4.06 12.78 -2.97
N GLY A 254 -3.25 11.95 -3.64
CA GLY A 254 -1.98 12.35 -4.25
C GLY A 254 -0.74 11.62 -3.75
N PHE A 255 -0.89 10.50 -3.03
CA PHE A 255 0.25 9.66 -2.66
C PHE A 255 0.68 8.74 -3.78
N PHE A 256 1.99 8.63 -3.97
CA PHE A 256 2.63 7.50 -4.62
C PHE A 256 3.03 6.47 -3.57
N HIS A 257 3.53 5.34 -4.05
CA HIS A 257 4.11 4.32 -3.21
C HIS A 257 5.33 4.77 -2.39
N ALA A 258 5.50 4.18 -1.20
CA ALA A 258 6.66 4.43 -0.36
C ALA A 258 7.94 3.81 -0.97
N GLN A 259 7.85 2.63 -1.58
CA GLN A 259 8.99 1.99 -2.26
C GLN A 259 9.39 2.68 -3.58
N SER A 260 8.67 3.70 -4.02
CA SER A 260 9.10 4.52 -5.15
C SER A 260 9.73 5.83 -4.73
N ARG A 261 9.88 6.11 -3.42
CA ARG A 261 10.58 7.33 -2.97
C ARG A 261 11.98 7.43 -3.56
N HIS A 262 12.39 8.67 -3.87
CA HIS A 262 13.73 8.95 -4.40
C HIS A 262 14.87 8.51 -3.45
N ASP A 263 14.60 8.48 -2.15
CA ASP A 263 15.51 8.11 -1.06
C ASP A 263 15.33 6.65 -0.57
N ARG A 264 14.50 5.83 -1.24
CA ARG A 264 14.18 4.48 -0.76
C ARG A 264 15.41 3.60 -0.56
N ASP A 265 16.46 3.80 -1.36
CA ASP A 265 17.62 2.92 -1.40
C ASP A 265 18.46 3.06 -0.11
N ASP A 266 18.12 4.01 0.77
CA ASP A 266 18.64 4.12 2.14
C ASP A 266 17.90 3.22 3.14
N ALA A 267 16.70 2.76 2.81
CA ALA A 267 15.85 1.92 3.66
C ALA A 267 15.68 0.50 3.13
N ILE A 268 15.58 0.30 1.82
CA ILE A 268 15.39 -1.01 1.21
C ILE A 268 16.48 -1.34 0.18
N THR A 269 16.64 -2.62 -0.10
CA THR A 269 17.49 -3.16 -1.18
C THR A 269 16.60 -3.94 -2.13
N LEU A 270 16.53 -3.50 -3.38
CA LEU A 270 15.85 -4.23 -4.46
C LEU A 270 16.71 -5.41 -4.91
N ILE A 271 16.06 -6.54 -5.22
CA ILE A 271 16.68 -7.76 -5.74
C ILE A 271 16.05 -8.05 -7.13
N PRO A 272 16.57 -7.42 -8.20
CA PRO A 272 16.01 -7.56 -9.54
C PRO A 272 15.87 -9.02 -10.00
N ALA A 273 16.82 -9.88 -9.62
CA ALA A 273 16.83 -11.30 -9.98
C ALA A 273 15.62 -12.11 -9.46
N ASN A 274 14.88 -11.60 -8.46
CA ASN A 274 13.66 -12.25 -7.98
C ASN A 274 12.38 -11.65 -8.61
N VAL A 275 12.47 -10.52 -9.30
CA VAL A 275 11.32 -9.82 -9.89
C VAL A 275 10.80 -10.58 -11.12
N GLN A 276 9.49 -10.55 -11.33
CA GLN A 276 8.85 -11.10 -12.53
C GLN A 276 9.40 -10.43 -13.80
N ASN A 277 9.62 -11.25 -14.83
CA ASN A 277 10.18 -10.74 -16.08
C ASN A 277 9.25 -9.67 -16.68
N GLY A 278 9.81 -8.49 -16.99
CA GLY A 278 9.05 -7.34 -17.49
C GLY A 278 8.33 -6.50 -16.44
N TRP A 279 8.54 -6.74 -15.14
CA TRP A 279 7.89 -6.03 -14.03
C TRP A 279 8.85 -5.15 -13.20
N LEU A 280 10.06 -4.94 -13.70
CA LEU A 280 11.04 -4.11 -13.01
C LEU A 280 10.61 -2.63 -12.91
N ASP A 281 9.77 -2.16 -13.83
CA ASP A 281 9.14 -0.84 -13.84
C ASP A 281 8.27 -0.56 -12.61
N GLN A 282 7.78 -1.61 -11.96
CA GLN A 282 7.03 -1.53 -10.70
C GLN A 282 7.87 -0.94 -9.56
N PHE A 283 9.20 -0.94 -9.72
CA PHE A 283 10.18 -0.44 -8.76
C PHE A 283 10.89 0.82 -9.27
N ASN A 284 10.25 1.63 -10.11
CA ASN A 284 10.81 2.93 -10.47
C ASN A 284 10.88 3.86 -9.27
N LYS A 285 11.98 4.62 -9.19
CA LYS A 285 12.04 5.73 -8.25
C LYS A 285 11.39 6.95 -8.86
N GLU A 286 10.55 7.58 -8.07
CA GLU A 286 10.17 8.97 -8.25
C GLU A 286 11.41 9.86 -8.10
N THR A 287 11.35 11.04 -8.73
CA THR A 287 12.41 12.04 -8.64
C THR A 287 12.17 12.94 -7.42
N THR A 288 13.17 13.70 -6.97
CA THR A 288 12.98 14.74 -5.94
C THR A 288 11.99 15.83 -6.35
N ARG A 289 11.66 15.94 -7.64
CA ARG A 289 10.66 16.87 -8.19
C ARG A 289 9.24 16.30 -8.13
N THR A 290 9.08 15.01 -8.41
CA THR A 290 7.78 14.32 -8.40
C THR A 290 7.44 13.73 -7.03
N ASN A 291 8.41 13.60 -6.14
CA ASN A 291 8.21 13.07 -4.80
C ASN A 291 8.85 13.97 -3.75
N ASN A 292 8.00 14.63 -2.94
CA ASN A 292 8.41 15.40 -1.77
C ASN A 292 7.97 14.66 -0.50
N ASN A 293 8.95 14.18 0.26
CA ASN A 293 8.72 13.45 1.50
C ASN A 293 8.51 14.38 2.70
N PHE A 294 8.54 15.70 2.52
CA PHE A 294 8.38 16.74 3.55
C PHE A 294 9.31 16.59 4.76
N GLY A 295 10.47 15.95 4.56
CA GLY A 295 11.42 15.64 5.64
C GLY A 295 11.02 14.47 6.55
N PHE A 296 9.93 13.75 6.24
CA PHE A 296 9.56 12.55 6.99
C PHE A 296 10.49 11.38 6.65
N PRO A 297 10.89 10.58 7.66
CA PRO A 297 11.71 9.40 7.43
C PRO A 297 10.95 8.35 6.63
N TYR A 298 11.67 7.37 6.10
CA TYR A 298 11.05 6.20 5.47
C TYR A 298 10.28 5.38 6.52
N ASP A 299 9.03 5.03 6.23
CA ASP A 299 8.21 4.17 7.09
C ASP A 299 7.91 2.84 6.39
N TYR A 300 8.52 1.75 6.88
CA TYR A 300 8.29 0.41 6.36
C TYR A 300 6.85 -0.09 6.56
N ALA A 301 6.09 0.49 7.50
CA ALA A 301 4.70 0.11 7.75
C ALA A 301 3.68 1.03 7.07
N SER A 302 4.14 1.96 6.22
CA SER A 302 3.25 2.81 5.43
C SER A 302 2.23 1.93 4.70
N VAL A 303 0.97 2.37 4.65
CA VAL A 303 -0.05 1.68 3.85
C VAL A 303 0.31 1.70 2.36
N MET A 304 1.16 2.65 1.95
CA MET A 304 1.68 2.79 0.58
C MET A 304 2.95 1.96 0.33
N GLN A 305 3.40 1.15 1.30
CA GLN A 305 4.58 0.31 1.16
C GLN A 305 4.20 -1.09 0.66
N TYR A 306 4.71 -1.45 -0.52
CA TYR A 306 4.63 -2.81 -1.02
C TYR A 306 5.22 -3.84 -0.05
N ALA A 307 4.66 -5.05 -0.08
CA ALA A 307 5.23 -6.20 0.60
C ALA A 307 6.62 -6.52 0.05
N GLY A 308 7.50 -7.08 0.91
CA GLY A 308 8.85 -7.45 0.48
C GLY A 308 8.90 -8.49 -0.65
N THR A 309 7.79 -9.18 -0.92
CA THR A 309 7.63 -10.22 -1.95
C THR A 309 6.78 -9.78 -3.14
N SER A 310 6.34 -8.53 -3.21
CA SER A 310 5.56 -8.02 -4.34
C SER A 310 6.31 -8.19 -5.66
N ALA A 311 5.62 -8.52 -6.74
CA ALA A 311 6.14 -8.82 -8.08
C ALA A 311 7.19 -9.94 -8.13
N SER A 312 7.16 -10.90 -7.19
CA SER A 312 8.11 -12.00 -7.14
C SER A 312 7.78 -13.11 -8.14
N SER A 313 8.79 -13.53 -8.92
CA SER A 313 8.68 -14.67 -9.83
C SER A 313 8.82 -16.04 -9.15
N ASN A 314 9.39 -16.07 -7.95
CA ASN A 314 9.88 -17.30 -7.33
C ASN A 314 9.51 -17.41 -5.84
N GLY A 315 8.62 -16.51 -5.37
CA GLY A 315 8.18 -16.43 -3.97
C GLY A 315 9.25 -15.94 -2.99
N ARG A 316 10.45 -15.56 -3.46
CA ARG A 316 11.50 -14.94 -2.65
C ARG A 316 11.31 -13.43 -2.61
N PRO A 317 11.83 -12.74 -1.58
CA PRO A 317 11.73 -11.29 -1.52
C PRO A 317 12.34 -10.61 -2.75
N THR A 318 11.60 -9.67 -3.32
CA THR A 318 12.09 -8.70 -4.32
C THR A 318 12.67 -7.48 -3.62
N MET A 319 12.25 -7.17 -2.39
CA MET A 319 12.79 -6.10 -1.56
C MET A 319 13.18 -6.60 -0.18
N MET A 320 14.37 -6.20 0.25
CA MET A 320 14.87 -6.45 1.60
C MET A 320 14.93 -5.15 2.39
N ALA A 321 14.37 -5.14 3.59
CA ALA A 321 14.58 -4.05 4.53
C ALA A 321 16.04 -4.03 5.00
N LYS A 322 16.70 -2.87 4.95
CA LYS A 322 18.07 -2.72 5.48
C LYS A 322 18.13 -2.91 7.00
N ILE A 323 17.02 -2.68 7.69
CA ILE A 323 16.82 -3.08 9.08
C ILE A 323 16.00 -4.37 9.08
N PRO A 324 16.62 -5.55 9.30
CA PRO A 324 15.95 -6.84 9.10
C PRO A 324 14.64 -7.00 9.89
N GLN A 325 14.56 -6.43 11.09
CA GLN A 325 13.36 -6.49 11.92
C GLN A 325 12.09 -5.95 11.21
N TYR A 326 12.24 -5.09 10.21
CA TYR A 326 11.14 -4.50 9.46
C TYR A 326 10.70 -5.30 8.22
N GLN A 327 11.35 -6.42 7.90
CA GLN A 327 11.06 -7.16 6.65
C GLN A 327 9.58 -7.55 6.52
N ASP A 328 8.97 -8.03 7.60
CA ASP A 328 7.58 -8.47 7.62
C ASP A 328 6.60 -7.32 7.95
N THR A 329 7.13 -6.12 8.19
CA THR A 329 6.34 -4.91 8.39
C THR A 329 5.85 -4.31 7.07
N MET A 330 6.64 -4.50 6.00
CA MET A 330 6.30 -4.08 4.64
C MET A 330 5.07 -4.82 4.09
N GLY A 331 4.15 -4.08 3.45
CA GLY A 331 2.86 -4.62 2.98
C GLY A 331 1.70 -4.47 3.97
N SER A 332 1.81 -3.54 4.92
CA SER A 332 0.84 -3.27 5.97
C SER A 332 -0.54 -2.84 5.44
N ASP A 333 -1.62 -3.36 6.03
CA ASP A 333 -3.01 -2.91 5.79
C ASP A 333 -3.47 -1.86 6.83
N ILE A 334 -2.53 -1.27 7.58
CA ILE A 334 -2.77 -0.24 8.62
C ILE A 334 -2.11 1.06 8.18
N VAL A 335 -2.87 2.14 8.10
CA VAL A 335 -2.35 3.47 7.79
C VAL A 335 -1.46 3.97 8.92
N SER A 336 -0.22 4.32 8.59
CA SER A 336 0.78 4.76 9.57
C SER A 336 0.53 6.21 10.01
N PHE A 337 1.12 6.59 11.15
CA PHE A 337 1.09 7.98 11.58
C PHE A 337 1.85 8.90 10.61
N ILE A 338 2.92 8.40 9.98
CA ILE A 338 3.66 9.17 8.98
C ILE A 338 2.81 9.42 7.75
N ASP A 339 2.01 8.45 7.28
CA ASP A 339 1.05 8.65 6.18
C ASP A 339 0.07 9.79 6.52
N VAL A 340 -0.52 9.76 7.72
CA VAL A 340 -1.43 10.80 8.20
C VAL A 340 -0.73 12.16 8.27
N SER A 341 0.47 12.21 8.84
CA SER A 341 1.24 13.45 9.02
C SER A 341 1.69 14.05 7.68
N MET A 342 2.10 13.21 6.73
CA MET A 342 2.42 13.60 5.35
C MET A 342 1.19 14.16 4.66
N MET A 343 0.02 13.52 4.79
CA MET A 343 -1.22 13.97 4.15
C MET A 343 -1.66 15.33 4.72
N ASN A 344 -1.55 15.51 6.04
CA ASN A 344 -1.80 16.78 6.69
C ASN A 344 -0.84 17.89 6.23
N THR A 345 0.42 17.56 5.97
CA THR A 345 1.40 18.53 5.44
C THR A 345 1.09 18.85 3.98
N LEU A 346 0.77 17.84 3.17
CA LEU A 346 0.40 18.00 1.77
C LEU A 346 -0.81 18.92 1.61
N TYR A 347 -1.83 18.78 2.45
CA TYR A 347 -3.07 19.56 2.34
C TYR A 347 -3.09 20.87 3.15
N GLY A 348 -1.96 21.26 3.76
CA GLY A 348 -1.91 22.49 4.55
C GLY A 348 -2.79 22.44 5.81
N CYS A 349 -2.97 21.24 6.36
CA CYS A 349 -3.84 21.00 7.50
C CYS A 349 -3.18 21.40 8.83
N LYS A 350 -1.85 21.30 8.95
CA LYS A 350 -1.14 21.65 10.18
C LYS A 350 -1.21 23.15 10.47
N GLU A 351 -1.31 23.95 9.43
CA GLU A 351 -1.43 25.40 9.43
C GLU A 351 -2.77 25.87 10.01
N LYS A 352 -3.83 25.05 9.92
CA LYS A 352 -5.14 25.37 10.51
C LYS A 352 -5.08 25.55 12.03
N CYS A 353 -4.09 24.93 12.68
CA CYS A 353 -3.86 25.03 14.12
C CYS A 353 -2.55 25.77 14.47
N ALA A 354 -1.98 26.56 13.57
CA ALA A 354 -0.71 27.24 13.80
C ALA A 354 -0.73 28.19 15.02
N GLY A 355 -1.89 28.78 15.33
CA GLY A 355 -2.09 29.64 16.51
C GLY A 355 -2.48 28.90 17.78
N SER A 356 -2.58 27.57 17.76
CA SER A 356 -3.03 26.79 18.91
C SER A 356 -1.96 26.77 20.03
N PRO A 357 -2.35 26.94 21.31
CA PRO A 357 -1.43 26.79 22.43
C PRO A 357 -1.09 25.31 22.71
N THR A 358 -1.81 24.36 22.11
CA THR A 358 -1.67 22.92 22.35
C THR A 358 -0.25 22.43 22.06
N ARG A 359 0.36 21.76 23.04
CA ARG A 359 1.71 21.18 22.95
C ARG A 359 1.59 19.66 22.92
N CYS A 360 1.79 19.11 21.73
CA CYS A 360 1.81 17.67 21.53
C CYS A 360 3.18 17.08 21.84
N GLN A 361 3.18 15.92 22.49
CA GLN A 361 4.37 15.16 22.85
C GLN A 361 4.59 14.01 21.88
N ASN A 362 5.73 13.34 22.02
CA ASN A 362 6.08 12.13 21.28
C ASN A 362 5.88 12.27 19.76
N GLY A 363 6.16 13.46 19.19
CA GLY A 363 6.04 13.72 17.75
C GLY A 363 4.61 13.89 17.22
N GLY A 364 3.60 13.92 18.10
CA GLY A 364 2.24 14.32 17.74
C GLY A 364 2.13 15.76 17.26
N PHE A 365 1.00 16.13 16.67
CA PHE A 365 0.70 17.51 16.25
C PHE A 365 -0.77 17.87 16.50
N PRO A 366 -1.13 19.16 16.65
CA PRO A 366 -2.50 19.57 16.92
C PRO A 366 -3.47 19.04 15.86
N HIS A 367 -4.59 18.50 16.31
CA HIS A 367 -5.58 17.89 15.44
C HIS A 367 -6.25 18.98 14.57
N PRO A 368 -6.23 18.86 13.23
CA PRO A 368 -6.58 19.96 12.32
C PRO A 368 -8.07 20.36 12.34
N ARG A 369 -8.93 19.52 12.92
CA ARG A 369 -10.36 19.78 13.13
C ARG A 369 -10.72 20.16 14.57
N ASP A 370 -9.77 20.03 15.49
CA ASP A 370 -9.96 20.29 16.91
C ASP A 370 -8.60 20.61 17.52
N CYS A 371 -8.21 21.89 17.44
CA CYS A 371 -6.86 22.30 17.81
C CYS A 371 -6.56 22.15 19.32
N THR A 372 -7.53 21.72 20.15
CA THR A 372 -7.36 21.55 21.60
C THR A 372 -6.74 20.21 21.99
N LYS A 373 -6.67 19.26 21.04
CA LYS A 373 -6.08 17.93 21.22
C LYS A 373 -5.08 17.63 20.11
N CYS A 374 -4.34 16.54 20.27
CA CYS A 374 -3.31 16.10 19.35
C CYS A 374 -3.74 14.87 18.55
N LEU A 375 -3.23 14.77 17.31
CA LEU A 375 -3.08 13.50 16.61
C LEU A 375 -1.78 12.85 17.09
N CYS A 376 -1.88 11.59 17.51
CA CYS A 376 -0.79 10.88 18.20
C CYS A 376 -0.22 9.74 17.34
N PRO A 377 1.10 9.51 17.39
CA PRO A 377 1.67 8.30 16.82
C PRO A 377 1.12 7.04 17.49
N SER A 378 1.15 5.93 16.75
CA SER A 378 0.73 4.62 17.27
C SER A 378 1.43 4.29 18.59
N GLY A 379 0.68 3.73 19.55
CA GLY A 379 1.19 3.44 20.89
C GLY A 379 1.19 4.61 21.88
N PHE A 380 0.84 5.82 21.44
CA PHE A 380 0.64 7.02 22.28
C PHE A 380 -0.78 7.58 22.13
N GLY A 381 -1.30 8.20 23.18
CA GLY A 381 -2.66 8.72 23.26
C GLY A 381 -2.81 9.82 24.30
N GLY A 382 -4.05 10.05 24.73
CA GLY A 382 -4.39 11.24 25.53
C GLY A 382 -4.52 12.49 24.66
N ASN A 383 -4.89 13.61 25.27
CA ASN A 383 -5.07 14.87 24.54
C ASN A 383 -3.74 15.43 24.01
N PHE A 384 -2.61 15.05 24.61
CA PHE A 384 -1.28 15.59 24.30
C PHE A 384 -0.28 14.53 23.82
N CYS A 385 -0.71 13.29 23.56
CA CYS A 385 0.15 12.19 23.12
C CYS A 385 1.22 11.75 24.15
N ASP A 386 1.00 12.03 25.42
CA ASP A 386 1.86 11.70 26.57
C ASP A 386 1.37 10.49 27.37
N GLU A 387 0.22 9.94 26.99
CA GLU A 387 -0.39 8.80 27.64
C GLU A 387 -0.35 7.55 26.74
N ARG A 388 -0.71 6.41 27.32
CA ARG A 388 -1.04 5.19 26.57
C ARG A 388 -2.42 5.37 25.93
N PRO A 389 -2.66 4.87 24.71
CA PRO A 389 -3.99 4.86 24.11
C PRO A 389 -5.05 4.20 25.03
N THR A 390 -6.30 4.65 24.91
CA THR A 390 -7.43 4.07 25.64
C THR A 390 -7.72 2.64 25.16
N GLY A 391 -8.48 1.88 25.96
CA GLY A 391 -8.77 0.46 25.69
C GLY A 391 -7.81 -0.49 26.40
N CYS A 392 -7.70 -1.72 25.89
CA CYS A 392 -6.91 -2.79 26.51
C CYS A 392 -5.40 -2.52 26.51
N GLY A 393 -4.70 -3.19 27.43
CA GLY A 393 -3.26 -3.04 27.69
C GLY A 393 -2.98 -2.24 28.97
N ALA A 394 -1.71 -1.93 29.24
CA ALA A 394 -1.30 -1.30 30.50
C ALA A 394 0.00 -0.50 30.38
N SER A 395 0.18 0.48 31.27
CA SER A 395 1.49 1.13 31.48
C SER A 395 2.32 0.27 32.43
N LEU A 396 3.54 -0.09 32.02
CA LEU A 396 4.41 -1.02 32.73
C LEU A 396 5.76 -0.37 33.00
N VAL A 397 6.39 -0.72 34.13
CA VAL A 397 7.73 -0.27 34.48
C VAL A 397 8.71 -1.43 34.38
N ALA A 398 9.73 -1.32 33.53
CA ALA A 398 10.78 -2.30 33.36
C ALA A 398 11.72 -2.32 34.57
N SER A 399 12.39 -3.45 34.79
CA SER A 399 13.45 -3.65 35.79
C SER A 399 14.63 -4.38 35.16
N ARG A 400 15.76 -4.47 35.87
CA ARG A 400 16.89 -5.30 35.44
C ARG A 400 16.54 -6.80 35.41
N ASP A 401 15.67 -7.23 36.30
CA ASP A 401 15.10 -8.58 36.29
C ASP A 401 14.15 -8.76 35.11
N VAL A 402 14.17 -9.96 34.52
CA VAL A 402 13.27 -10.33 33.42
C VAL A 402 11.84 -10.36 33.94
N LYS A 403 10.99 -9.54 33.33
CA LYS A 403 9.54 -9.56 33.51
C LYS A 403 8.89 -10.21 32.30
N GLN A 404 7.73 -10.82 32.52
CA GLN A 404 6.95 -11.44 31.46
C GLN A 404 5.65 -10.67 31.24
N LEU A 405 5.31 -10.45 29.97
CA LEU A 405 4.05 -9.89 29.51
C LEU A 405 3.35 -10.94 28.65
N VAL A 406 2.21 -11.45 29.12
CA VAL A 406 1.35 -12.41 28.41
C VAL A 406 0.05 -11.69 28.04
N PHE A 407 -0.36 -11.79 26.79
CA PHE A 407 -1.62 -11.18 26.35
C PHE A 407 -2.23 -11.90 25.16
N GLN A 408 -3.51 -11.59 24.92
CA GLN A 408 -4.28 -12.04 23.77
C GLN A 408 -4.97 -10.84 23.13
N VAL A 409 -5.04 -10.81 21.79
CA VAL A 409 -5.76 -9.79 21.03
C VAL A 409 -6.65 -10.48 19.99
N GLY A 410 -7.85 -9.95 19.78
CA GLY A 410 -8.86 -10.58 18.93
C GLY A 410 -9.75 -11.56 19.70
N ASN A 411 -10.53 -12.36 18.97
CA ASN A 411 -11.50 -13.30 19.53
C ASN A 411 -11.51 -14.61 18.70
N ARG A 412 -12.14 -15.68 19.16
CA ARG A 412 -12.10 -16.97 18.43
C ARG A 412 -13.00 -17.03 17.19
N ASP A 413 -13.35 -15.88 16.61
CA ASP A 413 -14.09 -15.77 15.35
C ASP A 413 -13.11 -15.60 14.18
N TYR A 414 -13.14 -16.55 13.26
CA TYR A 414 -12.27 -16.60 12.08
C TYR A 414 -12.92 -15.94 10.86
N ASN A 415 -13.85 -15.03 11.06
CA ASN A 415 -14.29 -14.10 10.03
C ASN A 415 -13.42 -12.84 10.08
N ILE A 416 -12.82 -12.48 8.95
CA ILE A 416 -12.02 -11.25 8.83
C ILE A 416 -12.95 -10.06 9.13
N LYS A 417 -12.56 -9.24 10.10
CA LYS A 417 -13.28 -8.02 10.49
C LYS A 417 -12.80 -6.83 9.67
N ASP A 418 -13.65 -5.84 9.50
CA ASP A 418 -13.32 -4.64 8.71
C ASP A 418 -12.28 -3.78 9.42
N GLN A 419 -12.34 -3.72 10.75
CA GLN A 419 -11.45 -2.93 11.59
C GLN A 419 -10.57 -3.83 12.46
N PHE A 420 -9.37 -3.34 12.76
CA PHE A 420 -8.49 -3.95 13.74
C PHE A 420 -8.91 -3.58 15.17
N VAL A 421 -8.82 -4.54 16.08
CA VAL A 421 -8.77 -4.31 17.52
C VAL A 421 -7.31 -4.09 17.90
N PHE A 422 -7.05 -3.07 18.72
CA PHE A 422 -5.72 -2.74 19.22
C PHE A 422 -5.68 -2.82 20.76
N CYS A 423 -4.62 -3.44 21.29
CA CYS A 423 -4.24 -3.36 22.70
C CYS A 423 -2.86 -2.73 22.80
N ASN A 424 -2.71 -1.73 23.68
CA ASN A 424 -1.51 -0.91 23.76
C ASN A 424 -0.89 -1.04 25.14
N TRP A 425 0.37 -1.45 25.21
CA TRP A 425 1.18 -1.41 26.42
C TRP A 425 2.28 -0.37 26.26
N LEU A 426 2.50 0.42 27.31
CA LEU A 426 3.56 1.42 27.34
C LEU A 426 4.58 1.00 28.40
N ILE A 427 5.68 0.37 27.96
CA ILE A 427 6.75 -0.08 28.85
C ILE A 427 7.75 1.08 29.01
N THR A 428 8.05 1.46 30.24
CA THR A 428 8.96 2.56 30.56
C THR A 428 10.09 2.08 31.48
N ALA A 429 11.28 2.64 31.32
CA ALA A 429 12.41 2.44 32.22
C ALA A 429 12.70 3.73 33.02
N PRO A 430 13.09 3.63 34.31
CA PRO A 430 13.19 4.80 35.19
C PRO A 430 14.19 5.86 34.74
N ASN A 431 15.35 5.47 34.18
CA ASN A 431 16.36 6.43 33.76
C ASN A 431 16.27 6.68 32.25
N ALA A 432 16.47 7.93 31.83
CA ALA A 432 16.42 8.31 30.42
C ALA A 432 17.49 7.62 29.54
N SER A 433 18.60 7.17 30.15
CA SER A 433 19.66 6.42 29.48
C SER A 433 19.35 4.93 29.35
N ASP A 434 18.41 4.40 30.14
CA ASP A 434 18.09 2.97 30.14
C ASP A 434 17.48 2.54 28.80
N ARG A 435 17.75 1.29 28.42
CA ARG A 435 17.18 0.67 27.22
C ARG A 435 16.39 -0.55 27.62
N ILE A 436 15.29 -0.81 26.91
CA ILE A 436 14.39 -1.93 27.19
C ILE A 436 14.64 -2.99 26.12
N GLN A 437 15.12 -4.14 26.54
CA GLN A 437 15.23 -5.33 25.70
C GLN A 437 13.94 -6.14 25.82
N VAL A 438 13.40 -6.56 24.68
CA VAL A 438 12.25 -7.46 24.58
C VAL A 438 12.62 -8.68 23.76
N THR A 439 12.14 -9.84 24.19
CA THR A 439 12.24 -11.10 23.45
C THR A 439 10.85 -11.71 23.29
N ILE A 440 10.49 -12.07 22.07
CA ILE A 440 9.25 -12.82 21.79
C ILE A 440 9.50 -14.28 22.17
N THR A 441 8.91 -14.77 23.27
CA THR A 441 9.18 -16.14 23.74
C THR A 441 8.11 -17.13 23.36
N ARG A 442 6.89 -16.66 23.07
CA ARG A 442 5.79 -17.49 22.59
C ARG A 442 4.90 -16.69 21.65
N TYR A 443 4.50 -17.32 20.56
CA TYR A 443 3.45 -16.85 19.67
C TYR A 443 2.51 -18.02 19.39
N GLU A 444 1.21 -17.81 19.62
CA GLU A 444 0.17 -18.77 19.27
C GLU A 444 -0.77 -18.13 18.26
N ARG A 445 -1.01 -18.92 17.21
CA ARG A 445 -1.26 -18.51 15.82
C ARG A 445 -2.60 -17.81 15.59
N ASN A 446 -2.71 -17.10 14.46
CA ASN A 446 -3.70 -17.42 13.41
C ASN A 446 -3.34 -17.10 11.94
N ALA A 447 -2.36 -16.25 11.60
CA ALA A 447 -1.95 -16.06 10.19
C ALA A 447 -0.56 -15.41 10.01
N CYS A 448 0.40 -16.11 9.40
CA CYS A 448 1.71 -15.56 9.05
C CYS A 448 1.69 -14.99 7.62
N THR A 449 1.57 -13.66 7.49
CA THR A 449 1.47 -12.98 6.18
C THR A 449 2.45 -11.82 6.09
N SER A 450 2.79 -11.40 4.87
CA SER A 450 3.53 -10.16 4.67
C SER A 450 2.71 -8.97 5.19
N GLY A 451 3.35 -8.00 5.85
CA GLY A 451 2.68 -6.83 6.43
C GLY A 451 1.85 -7.11 7.69
N CYS A 452 1.73 -8.38 8.09
CA CYS A 452 0.87 -8.82 9.19
C CYS A 452 -0.58 -8.33 9.05
N VAL A 453 -1.16 -8.45 7.85
CA VAL A 453 -2.46 -7.85 7.49
C VAL A 453 -3.67 -8.37 8.29
N TYR A 454 -3.51 -9.43 9.07
CA TYR A 454 -4.56 -10.07 9.87
C TYR A 454 -4.42 -9.84 11.38
N GLY A 455 -3.20 -9.68 11.84
CA GLY A 455 -2.88 -9.53 13.25
C GLY A 455 -1.39 -9.65 13.47
N GLY A 456 -0.93 -9.13 14.60
CA GLY A 456 0.43 -9.30 15.07
C GLY A 456 0.70 -8.43 16.30
N ILE A 457 2.00 -8.27 16.56
CA ILE A 457 2.51 -7.28 17.49
C ILE A 457 3.41 -6.29 16.75
N GLU A 458 3.33 -5.02 17.12
CA GLU A 458 4.25 -3.96 16.71
C GLU A 458 5.08 -3.53 17.92
N LEU A 459 6.41 -3.51 17.77
CA LEU A 459 7.35 -3.04 18.78
C LEU A 459 7.97 -1.72 18.32
N LYS A 460 7.64 -0.61 18.99
CA LYS A 460 8.16 0.73 18.64
C LYS A 460 9.44 1.04 19.40
N TRP A 461 10.54 0.47 18.92
CA TRP A 461 11.83 0.52 19.60
C TRP A 461 12.75 1.64 19.11
N ARG A 462 12.42 2.34 18.02
CA ARG A 462 13.23 3.43 17.48
C ARG A 462 13.10 4.71 18.31
N ARG A 463 14.11 5.58 18.22
CA ARG A 463 14.12 6.87 18.93
C ARG A 463 13.02 7.82 18.46
N ASP A 464 12.74 7.84 17.17
CA ASP A 464 11.67 8.66 16.61
C ASP A 464 10.31 7.98 16.86
N PRO A 465 9.46 8.53 17.76
CA PRO A 465 8.17 7.93 18.09
C PRO A 465 7.16 7.98 16.93
N THR A 466 7.39 8.84 15.93
CA THR A 466 6.50 8.98 14.77
C THR A 466 6.59 7.79 13.82
N GLN A 467 7.76 7.14 13.76
CA GLN A 467 7.99 5.96 12.92
C GLN A 467 7.25 4.74 13.44
N SER A 468 6.66 3.95 12.55
CA SER A 468 6.07 2.68 12.92
C SER A 468 7.13 1.71 13.47
N GLY A 469 6.70 0.82 14.37
CA GLY A 469 7.55 -0.23 14.94
C GLY A 469 7.74 -1.41 13.99
N SER A 470 8.66 -2.32 14.33
CA SER A 470 8.75 -3.60 13.63
C SER A 470 7.60 -4.51 14.02
N ARG A 471 7.01 -5.19 13.03
CA ARG A 471 5.86 -6.07 13.20
C ARG A 471 6.20 -7.56 13.09
N TYR A 472 5.51 -8.35 13.90
CA TYR A 472 5.73 -9.79 14.03
C TYR A 472 4.39 -10.52 14.10
N CYS A 473 4.25 -11.57 13.30
CA CYS A 473 3.03 -12.37 13.15
C CYS A 473 3.31 -13.81 12.66
N CYS A 474 4.56 -14.24 12.71
CA CYS A 474 4.98 -15.53 12.19
C CYS A 474 5.62 -16.39 13.29
N PRO A 475 5.47 -17.73 13.25
CA PRO A 475 6.15 -18.62 14.20
C PRO A 475 7.67 -18.47 14.23
N ASN A 476 8.27 -18.09 13.09
CA ASN A 476 9.71 -17.84 12.99
C ASN A 476 10.17 -16.56 13.71
N ASP A 477 9.24 -15.74 14.20
CA ASP A 477 9.57 -14.54 14.98
C ASP A 477 9.81 -14.87 16.47
N ILE A 478 9.56 -16.11 16.89
CA ILE A 478 9.93 -16.59 18.23
C ILE A 478 11.46 -16.51 18.39
N ASN A 479 11.89 -16.00 19.54
CA ASN A 479 13.26 -15.64 19.91
C ASN A 479 13.82 -14.40 19.22
N GLU A 480 13.04 -13.66 18.44
CA GLU A 480 13.48 -12.33 17.99
C GLU A 480 13.69 -11.42 19.20
N VAL A 481 14.82 -10.72 19.19
CA VAL A 481 15.25 -9.80 20.25
C VAL A 481 15.28 -8.38 19.69
N VAL A 482 14.59 -7.49 20.38
CA VAL A 482 14.54 -6.06 20.06
C VAL A 482 15.03 -5.28 21.27
N THR A 483 15.80 -4.22 21.04
CA THR A 483 16.25 -3.32 22.10
C THR A 483 15.84 -1.90 21.74
N SER A 484 15.12 -1.23 22.63
CA SER A 484 14.70 0.15 22.42
C SER A 484 15.88 1.11 22.35
N GLU A 485 15.73 2.20 21.59
CA GLU A 485 16.69 3.29 21.47
C GLU A 485 16.52 4.35 22.57
N THR A 486 15.46 4.23 23.36
CA THR A 486 15.07 5.12 24.46
C THR A 486 14.60 4.31 25.66
N ASN A 487 14.27 4.98 26.75
CA ASN A 487 13.67 4.39 27.94
C ASN A 487 12.16 4.16 27.83
N ILE A 488 11.56 4.33 26.63
CA ILE A 488 10.13 4.15 26.38
C ILE A 488 9.98 3.16 25.22
N LEU A 489 9.13 2.14 25.42
CA LEU A 489 8.83 1.13 24.43
C LEU A 489 7.33 0.86 24.38
N PRO A 490 6.61 1.45 23.42
CA PRO A 490 5.26 1.02 23.09
C PRO A 490 5.27 -0.38 22.47
N VAL A 491 4.37 -1.23 22.97
CA VAL A 491 4.06 -2.56 22.45
C VAL A 491 2.59 -2.55 22.05
N ILE A 492 2.30 -2.82 20.79
CA ILE A 492 0.94 -2.70 20.24
C ILE A 492 0.55 -4.07 19.69
N GLY A 493 -0.39 -4.74 20.34
CA GLY A 493 -1.02 -5.94 19.76
C GLY A 493 -2.21 -5.52 18.90
N PHE A 494 -2.35 -6.09 17.72
CA PHE A 494 -3.45 -5.77 16.80
C PHE A 494 -3.99 -7.04 16.16
N ASN A 495 -5.30 -7.10 15.92
CA ASN A 495 -5.93 -8.25 15.28
C ASN A 495 -7.26 -7.89 14.62
N ARG A 496 -7.56 -8.52 13.48
CA ARG A 496 -8.88 -8.49 12.82
C ARG A 496 -9.32 -9.86 12.30
N TYR A 497 -8.62 -10.93 12.65
CA TYR A 497 -8.88 -12.29 12.20
C TYR A 497 -8.47 -13.29 13.27
N GLY A 498 -9.47 -13.96 13.86
CA GLY A 498 -9.25 -14.87 14.96
C GLY A 498 -8.68 -14.17 16.21
N GLN A 499 -7.90 -14.93 16.98
CA GLN A 499 -7.24 -14.45 18.19
C GLN A 499 -5.77 -14.80 18.12
N GLU A 500 -4.90 -13.88 18.55
CA GLU A 500 -3.47 -14.14 18.70
C GLU A 500 -3.09 -14.11 20.18
N SER A 501 -2.13 -14.96 20.55
CA SER A 501 -1.54 -14.94 21.90
C SER A 501 -0.04 -14.73 21.81
N PHE A 502 0.48 -13.81 22.61
CA PHE A 502 1.90 -13.52 22.69
C PHE A 502 2.39 -13.64 24.13
N THR A 503 3.63 -14.09 24.27
CA THR A 503 4.41 -13.94 25.50
C THR A 503 5.71 -13.23 25.17
N LEU A 504 5.94 -12.11 25.86
CA LEU A 504 7.13 -11.29 25.74
C LEU A 504 7.88 -11.30 27.07
N ASN A 505 9.18 -11.53 27.01
CA ASN A 505 10.07 -11.25 28.13
C ASN A 505 10.69 -9.87 27.91
N TYR A 506 10.69 -9.01 28.93
CA TYR A 506 11.26 -7.68 28.86
C TYR A 506 12.09 -7.34 30.10
N ARG A 507 13.16 -6.56 29.91
CA ARG A 507 14.04 -6.06 30.98
C ARG A 507 14.79 -4.81 30.55
N ILE A 508 15.35 -4.10 31.53
CA ILE A 508 16.31 -3.04 31.32
C ILE A 508 17.67 -3.66 30.97
N ILE A 509 18.33 -3.10 29.96
CA ILE A 509 19.75 -3.30 29.68
C ILE A 509 20.48 -1.96 29.75
N ASN A 510 21.76 -2.01 30.13
CA ASN A 510 22.63 -0.84 30.19
C ASN A 510 23.13 -0.45 28.80
#